data_AF-Q83UX5-F1
#
_entry.id   AF-Q83UX5-F1
#
_cell.length_a   1.000
_cell.length_b   1.000
_cell.length_c   1.000
_cell.angle_alpha   90.00
_cell.angle_beta   90.00
_cell.angle_gamma   90.00
#
_symmetry.space_group_name_H-M   'P 1'
#
loop_
_entity.id
_entity.type
_entity.pdbx_description
1 polymer ?
#
loop_
_entity_poly.entity_id
_entity_poly.type
_entity_poly.pdbx_seq_one_letter_code
_entity_poly.pdbx_strand_id
1 'polypeptide(L)'
;RFCVPNKEVMPEKGIHTLEHLFAGFMRDHLNGNGVEIIDISPMGCRTGFYMSLIGQPEEKRVADAWKAAMEDVLKVKEQNQIPE
;
A
#
# COMPACT_ATOMS: atom_id res chain seq x y z
N ARG A 1 -5.70 7.51 0.42
CA ARG A 1 -4.80 8.53 -0.20
C ARG A 1 -3.89 9.06 0.88
N PHE A 2 -2.59 9.21 0.61
CA PHE A 2 -1.57 9.45 1.65
C PHE A 2 -1.37 10.93 1.98
N CYS A 3 -1.29 11.78 0.96
CA CYS A 3 -0.97 13.19 1.12
C CYS A 3 -2.13 14.09 0.71
N VAL A 4 -2.20 15.28 1.31
CA VAL A 4 -3.15 16.32 0.86
C VAL A 4 -2.68 16.87 -0.50
N PRO A 5 -3.53 16.84 -1.54
CA PRO A 5 -3.15 17.32 -2.88
C PRO A 5 -2.67 18.77 -2.88
N ASN A 6 -1.61 19.05 -3.65
CA ASN A 6 -0.98 20.37 -3.78
C ASN A 6 -0.43 20.99 -2.48
N LYS A 7 -0.27 20.18 -1.43
CA LYS A 7 0.32 20.61 -0.15
C LYS A 7 1.49 19.73 0.28
N GLU A 8 1.39 18.42 0.04
CA GLU A 8 2.36 17.44 0.52
C GLU A 8 2.71 16.44 -0.59
N VAL A 9 3.90 15.86 -0.49
CA VAL A 9 4.42 14.90 -1.46
C VAL A 9 5.31 13.88 -0.75
N MET A 10 5.20 12.60 -1.12
CA MET A 10 6.11 11.57 -0.61
C MET A 10 7.47 11.66 -1.33
N PRO A 11 8.59 11.45 -0.62
CA PRO A 11 9.92 11.41 -1.24
C PRO A 11 10.03 10.21 -2.18
N GLU A 12 10.76 10.37 -3.28
CA GLU A 12 10.89 9.36 -4.35
C GLU A 12 11.42 8.02 -3.87
N LYS A 13 12.50 8.02 -3.08
CA LYS A 13 13.06 6.78 -2.54
C LYS A 13 12.07 6.10 -1.59
N GLY A 14 11.39 6.89 -0.75
CA GLY A 14 10.44 6.37 0.22
C GLY A 14 9.21 5.74 -0.43
N ILE A 15 8.65 6.38 -1.47
CA ILE A 15 7.47 5.85 -2.17
C ILE A 15 7.81 4.58 -2.96
N HIS A 16 8.99 4.49 -3.58
CA HIS A 16 9.43 3.28 -4.28
C HIS A 16 9.70 2.13 -3.31
N THR A 17 10.38 2.38 -2.19
CA THR A 17 10.54 1.36 -1.14
C THR A 17 9.20 0.91 -0.56
N LEU A 18 8.26 1.86 -0.37
CA LEU A 18 6.93 1.55 0.12
C LEU A 18 6.13 0.71 -0.88
N GLU A 19 6.27 0.93 -2.19
CA GLU A 19 5.60 0.12 -3.23
C GLU A 19 5.87 -1.38 -3.05
N HIS A 20 7.14 -1.75 -2.90
CA HIS A 20 7.58 -3.15 -2.72
C HIS A 20 6.98 -3.81 -1.48
N LEU A 21 7.01 -3.11 -0.34
CA LEU A 21 6.45 -3.62 0.92
C LEU A 21 4.93 -3.63 0.92
N PHE A 22 4.32 -2.56 0.41
CA PHE A 22 2.90 -2.31 0.54
C PHE A 22 2.07 -3.32 -0.25
N ALA A 23 2.55 -3.74 -1.42
CA ALA A 23 1.87 -4.74 -2.24
C ALA A 23 1.82 -6.12 -1.57
N GLY A 24 2.86 -6.51 -0.82
CA GLY A 24 2.89 -7.76 -0.05
C GLY A 24 1.92 -7.70 1.13
N PHE A 25 2.12 -6.73 2.02
CA PHE A 25 1.32 -6.62 3.23
C PHE A 25 -0.16 -6.37 2.96
N MET A 26 -0.52 -5.61 1.92
CA MET A 26 -1.92 -5.45 1.54
C MET A 26 -2.57 -6.77 1.12
N ARG A 27 -1.83 -7.65 0.43
CA ARG A 27 -2.36 -8.97 0.07
C ARG A 27 -2.60 -9.81 1.31
N ASP A 28 -1.70 -9.78 2.28
CA ASP A 28 -1.85 -10.53 3.55
C ASP A 28 -3.12 -10.11 4.32
N HIS A 29 -3.47 -8.82 4.31
CA HIS A 29 -4.60 -8.29 5.08
C HIS A 29 -5.93 -8.18 4.32
N LEU A 30 -5.89 -8.07 2.99
CA LEU A 30 -7.09 -7.78 2.19
C LEU A 30 -7.56 -8.95 1.32
N ASN A 31 -6.66 -9.80 0.82
CA ASN A 31 -7.05 -10.93 -0.03
C ASN A 31 -7.95 -11.93 0.73
N GLY A 32 -8.77 -12.66 -0.02
CA GLY A 32 -9.75 -13.60 0.51
C GLY A 32 -11.14 -12.99 0.67
N ASN A 33 -12.12 -13.82 1.03
CA ASN A 33 -13.53 -13.43 1.15
C ASN A 33 -14.03 -12.66 -0.10
N GLY A 34 -13.75 -13.20 -1.29
CA GLY A 34 -14.17 -12.62 -2.57
C GLY A 34 -13.36 -11.41 -3.05
N VAL A 35 -12.19 -11.15 -2.46
CA VAL A 35 -11.27 -10.07 -2.87
C VAL A 35 -9.92 -10.62 -3.28
N GLU A 36 -9.39 -10.14 -4.40
CA GLU A 36 -8.06 -10.47 -4.90
C GLU A 36 -7.40 -9.23 -5.52
N ILE A 37 -6.28 -8.79 -4.94
CA ILE A 37 -5.52 -7.64 -5.45
C ILE A 37 -4.78 -8.00 -6.73
N ILE A 38 -4.98 -7.20 -7.77
CA ILE A 38 -4.28 -7.29 -9.05
C ILE A 38 -2.96 -6.51 -8.97
N ASP A 39 -3.03 -5.22 -8.64
CA ASP A 39 -1.88 -4.32 -8.66
C ASP A 39 -2.00 -3.20 -7.61
N ILE A 40 -0.85 -2.75 -7.10
CA ILE A 40 -0.72 -1.54 -6.27
C ILE A 40 0.44 -0.71 -6.81
N SER A 41 0.13 0.40 -7.46
CA SER A 41 1.12 1.27 -8.13
C SER A 41 1.07 2.71 -7.58
N PRO A 42 2.22 3.40 -7.48
CA PRO A 42 2.30 4.77 -7.03
C PRO A 42 1.69 5.74 -8.05
N MET A 43 1.03 6.78 -7.55
CA MET A 43 0.59 7.89 -8.40
C MET A 43 1.80 8.73 -8.82
N GLY A 44 1.86 9.15 -10.09
CA GLY A 44 2.96 10.00 -10.58
C GLY A 44 3.09 11.36 -9.87
N CYS A 45 2.00 11.88 -9.30
CA CYS A 45 2.03 13.07 -8.43
C CYS A 45 2.59 12.82 -7.02
N ARG A 46 2.90 11.55 -6.68
CA ARG A 46 3.47 11.09 -5.40
C ARG A 46 2.64 11.43 -4.16
N THR A 47 1.31 11.50 -4.30
CA THR A 47 0.38 11.75 -3.18
C THR A 47 -0.37 10.49 -2.70
N GLY A 48 -0.09 9.33 -3.30
CA GLY A 48 -0.72 8.08 -2.92
C GLY A 48 -0.48 6.97 -3.94
N PHE A 49 -1.29 5.92 -3.81
CA PHE A 49 -1.25 4.73 -4.66
C PHE A 49 -2.65 4.47 -5.24
N TYR A 50 -2.68 3.84 -6.40
CA TYR A 50 -3.87 3.16 -6.91
C TYR A 50 -3.76 1.67 -6.61
N MET A 51 -4.88 1.07 -6.20
CA MET A 51 -4.99 -0.37 -6.02
C MET A 51 -6.12 -0.88 -6.92
N SER A 52 -5.80 -1.81 -7.81
CA SER A 52 -6.78 -2.53 -8.62
C SER A 52 -6.99 -3.92 -8.02
N LEU A 53 -8.24 -4.37 -7.97
CA LEU A 53 -8.61 -5.64 -7.34
C LEU A 53 -9.87 -6.22 -7.99
N ILE A 54 -10.02 -7.53 -7.86
CA ILE A 54 -11.25 -8.27 -8.12
C ILE A 54 -12.07 -8.26 -6.83
N GLY A 55 -13.38 -8.07 -6.96
CA GLY A 55 -14.33 -8.00 -5.83
C GLY A 55 -14.77 -6.58 -5.51
N GLN A 56 -15.62 -6.45 -4.49
CA GLN A 56 -16.19 -5.18 -4.04
C GLN A 56 -16.14 -5.09 -2.49
N PRO A 57 -14.94 -5.01 -1.89
CA PRO A 57 -14.83 -4.78 -0.45
C PRO A 57 -15.37 -3.40 -0.09
N GLU A 58 -15.99 -3.29 1.08
CA GLU A 58 -16.30 -1.99 1.67
C GLU A 58 -15.01 -1.19 1.91
N GLU A 59 -15.08 0.13 1.76
CA GLU A 59 -13.94 1.02 1.89
C GLU A 59 -13.31 0.95 3.28
N LYS A 60 -14.12 0.68 4.32
CA LYS A 60 -13.63 0.50 5.68
C LYS A 60 -12.72 -0.72 5.80
N ARG A 61 -13.07 -1.85 5.19
CA ARG A 61 -12.21 -3.05 5.15
C ARG A 61 -10.87 -2.74 4.48
N VAL A 62 -10.90 -1.98 3.40
CA VAL A 62 -9.67 -1.53 2.72
C VAL A 62 -8.82 -0.62 3.62
N ALA A 63 -9.45 0.31 4.34
CA ALA A 63 -8.76 1.22 5.25
C ALA A 63 -8.13 0.48 6.45
N ASP A 64 -8.83 -0.50 7.01
CA ASP A 64 -8.34 -1.32 8.12
C ASP A 64 -7.13 -2.17 7.69
N ALA A 65 -7.23 -2.82 6.52
CA ALA A 65 -6.11 -3.57 5.91
C ALA A 65 -4.91 -2.67 5.59
N TRP A 66 -5.16 -1.47 5.05
CA TRP A 66 -4.12 -0.49 4.79
C TRP A 66 -3.39 -0.07 6.08
N LYS A 67 -4.13 0.22 7.15
CA LYS A 67 -3.51 0.55 8.44
C LYS A 67 -2.65 -0.59 8.97
N ALA A 68 -3.14 -1.83 8.92
CA ALA A 68 -2.38 -3.01 9.32
C ALA A 68 -1.08 -3.18 8.49
N ALA A 69 -1.16 -2.98 7.17
CA ALA A 69 0.01 -3.00 6.30
C ALA A 69 1.05 -1.94 6.67
N MET A 70 0.63 -0.73 7.09
CA MET A 70 1.55 0.30 7.56
C MET A 70 2.21 -0.08 8.89
N GLU A 71 1.51 -0.76 9.80
CA GLU A 71 2.10 -1.29 11.03
C GLU A 71 3.14 -2.38 10.73
N ASP A 72 2.96 -3.17 9.67
CA ASP A 72 3.94 -4.16 9.25
C ASP A 72 5.19 -3.54 8.63
N VAL A 73 5.04 -2.43 7.88
CA VAL A 73 6.19 -1.64 7.39
C VAL A 73 7.09 -1.21 8.56
N LEU A 74 6.53 -0.82 9.70
CA LEU A 74 7.31 -0.43 10.88
C LEU A 74 8.11 -1.58 11.52
N LYS A 75 7.76 -2.84 11.22
CA LYS A 75 8.44 -4.04 11.74
C LYS A 75 9.64 -4.44 10.89
N VAL A 76 9.78 -3.91 9.67
CA VAL A 76 10.92 -4.14 8.79
C VAL A 76 12.13 -3.40 9.36
N LYS A 77 13.20 -4.13 9.70
CA LYS A 77 14.38 -3.57 10.38
C LYS A 77 15.49 -3.19 9.43
N GLU A 78 15.63 -3.95 8.34
CA GLU A 78 16.77 -3.83 7.43
C GLU A 78 16.32 -3.91 5.97
N GLN A 79 17.06 -3.25 5.09
CA GLN A 79 16.75 -3.19 3.66
C GLN A 79 16.82 -4.57 2.98
N ASN A 80 17.64 -5.48 3.48
CA ASN A 80 17.75 -6.86 2.97
C ASN A 80 16.46 -7.70 3.17
N GLN A 81 15.50 -7.19 3.96
CA GLN A 81 14.20 -7.83 4.19
C GLN A 81 13.12 -7.33 3.23
N ILE A 82 13.45 -6.34 2.39
CA ILE A 82 12.53 -5.76 1.41
C ILE A 82 12.56 -6.66 0.17
N PRO A 83 11.42 -7.20 -0.28
CA PRO A 83 11.34 -7.94 -1.53
C PRO A 83 11.67 -6.98 -2.69
N GLU A 84 12.65 -7.33 -3.53
CA GLU A 84 12.94 -6.64 -4.81
C GLU A 84 12.44 -7.46 -6.00
#